data_AF-A0A6A4GVJ1-F1
#
_entry.id   AF-A0A6A4GVJ1-F1
#
_cell.length_a   1.000
_cell.length_b   1.000
_cell.length_c   1.000
_cell.angle_alpha   90.00
_cell.angle_beta   90.00
_cell.angle_gamma   90.00
#
_symmetry.space_group_name_H-M   'P 1'
#
loop_
_entity.id
_entity.type
_entity.pdbx_description
1 polymer ?
#
loop_
_entity_poly.entity_id
_entity_poly.type
_entity_poly.pdbx_seq_one_letter_code
_entity_poly.pdbx_strand_id
1 'polypeptide(L)'
;MSNPNTIVVFGPSPDSYYVGHGRLHFVENMSPSFTDHAKTTLNISFSKWISMSKAGNTWIEYNNATNKFYFNTNLNQNIQDQLAGNVISFPDSEDNSHYFSTGKSKGQWNAVLPDHFSQQLLELQREVPNFDIGIAGMLFGKGKTGIFLFEAGFYPSYDQEDITSEDHPLYKALVEFGQLNSGWCIQPDSTLCFYDSRFFFLKFKRAGENTIQLRSNLPTHIAAKLEELKELAQKPEEQIALMQQDNTWNQVMMMRISNQMTANMMVGAATRAAWHASILR
;
A
#
# COMPACT_ATOMS: atom_id res chain seq x y z
N MET A 1 -16.76 9.71 -12.00
CA MET A 1 -16.63 8.28 -11.68
C MET A 1 -15.27 8.08 -11.03
N SER A 2 -15.19 7.25 -9.99
CA SER A 2 -13.91 6.80 -9.43
C SER A 2 -13.12 6.08 -10.52
N ASN A 3 -11.85 6.43 -10.71
CA ASN A 3 -10.98 5.63 -11.59
C ASN A 3 -10.85 4.22 -10.98
N PRO A 4 -10.96 3.15 -11.78
CA PRO A 4 -10.84 1.79 -11.26
C PRO A 4 -9.49 1.60 -10.57
N ASN A 5 -9.49 0.98 -9.39
CA ASN A 5 -8.26 0.74 -8.65
C ASN A 5 -7.35 -0.20 -9.45
N THR A 6 -6.05 0.07 -9.45
CA THR A 6 -5.04 -0.75 -10.14
C THR A 6 -3.99 -1.21 -9.13
N ILE A 7 -3.67 -2.49 -9.06
CA ILE A 7 -2.61 -3.00 -8.19
C ILE A 7 -1.68 -3.87 -9.02
N VAL A 8 -0.38 -3.66 -8.86
CA VAL A 8 0.68 -4.49 -9.44
C VAL A 8 1.54 -5.00 -8.30
N VAL A 9 1.75 -6.31 -8.24
CA VAL A 9 2.65 -6.95 -7.28
C VAL A 9 3.68 -7.74 -8.06
N PHE A 10 4.96 -7.42 -7.87
CA PHE A 10 6.07 -8.21 -8.37
C PHE A 10 6.30 -9.39 -7.42
N GLY A 11 6.40 -10.59 -7.97
CA GLY A 11 6.80 -11.77 -7.25
C GLY A 11 8.33 -11.91 -7.17
N PRO A 12 8.83 -13.09 -6.73
CA PRO A 12 10.25 -13.37 -6.59
C PRO A 12 11.04 -13.41 -7.90
N SER A 13 10.37 -13.50 -9.05
CA SER A 13 11.00 -13.66 -10.37
C SER A 13 10.25 -12.90 -11.47
N PRO A 14 10.87 -12.68 -12.65
CA PRO A 14 10.23 -12.00 -13.78
C PRO A 14 8.90 -12.60 -14.22
N ASP A 15 8.75 -13.91 -14.07
CA ASP A 15 7.55 -14.66 -14.49
C ASP A 15 6.53 -14.84 -13.37
N SER A 16 6.80 -14.29 -12.18
CA SER A 16 5.94 -14.37 -11.00
C SER A 16 5.37 -12.99 -10.69
N TYR A 17 4.07 -12.81 -10.87
CA TYR A 17 3.43 -11.51 -10.66
C TYR A 17 1.93 -11.60 -10.47
N TYR A 18 1.37 -10.49 -10.01
CA TYR A 18 -0.05 -10.24 -9.96
C TYR A 18 -0.36 -8.85 -10.53
N VAL A 19 -1.37 -8.77 -11.38
CA VAL A 19 -1.91 -7.50 -11.88
C VAL A 19 -3.42 -7.48 -11.70
N GLY A 20 -3.92 -6.32 -11.28
CA GLY A 20 -5.32 -6.11 -11.02
C GLY A 20 -5.78 -4.74 -11.49
N HIS A 21 -6.97 -4.68 -12.10
CA HIS A 21 -7.62 -3.44 -12.50
C HIS A 21 -9.14 -3.54 -12.32
N GLY A 22 -9.71 -2.66 -11.49
CA GLY A 22 -11.14 -2.65 -11.17
C GLY A 22 -11.57 -3.93 -10.45
N ARG A 23 -12.33 -4.79 -11.15
CA ARG A 23 -12.77 -6.10 -10.66
C ARG A 23 -11.96 -7.26 -11.21
N LEU A 24 -11.17 -7.01 -12.24
CA LEU A 24 -10.47 -8.03 -13.01
C LEU A 24 -9.04 -8.18 -12.51
N HIS A 25 -8.57 -9.41 -12.45
CA HIS A 25 -7.21 -9.71 -12.01
C HIS A 25 -6.59 -10.86 -12.79
N PHE A 26 -5.27 -10.91 -12.72
CA PHE A 26 -4.47 -11.99 -13.27
C PHE A 26 -3.31 -12.29 -12.32
N VAL A 27 -3.01 -13.58 -12.13
CA VAL A 27 -1.95 -14.08 -11.25
C VAL A 27 -1.17 -15.15 -12.00
N GLU A 28 0.16 -15.04 -11.97
CA GLU A 28 1.07 -15.92 -12.71
C GLU A 28 2.22 -16.32 -11.80
N ASN A 29 2.48 -17.62 -11.68
CA ASN A 29 3.59 -18.22 -10.92
C ASN A 29 3.83 -17.65 -9.50
N MET A 30 2.79 -17.13 -8.84
CA MET A 30 2.84 -16.70 -7.44
C MET A 30 2.70 -17.91 -6.51
N SER A 31 3.04 -17.76 -5.24
CA SER A 31 2.87 -18.85 -4.28
C SER A 31 1.41 -19.37 -4.26
N PRO A 32 1.19 -20.67 -4.04
CA PRO A 32 -0.17 -21.23 -4.02
C PRO A 32 -1.09 -20.51 -3.03
N SER A 33 -0.58 -20.15 -1.84
CA SER A 33 -1.34 -19.41 -0.84
C SER A 33 -1.87 -18.06 -1.34
N PHE A 34 -1.07 -17.31 -2.12
CA PHE A 34 -1.49 -16.05 -2.70
C PHE A 34 -2.45 -16.27 -3.86
N THR A 35 -2.16 -17.26 -4.72
CA THR A 35 -3.00 -17.61 -5.86
C THR A 35 -4.41 -18.02 -5.42
N ASP A 36 -4.53 -18.83 -4.37
CA ASP A 36 -5.81 -19.26 -3.83
C ASP A 36 -6.58 -18.07 -3.23
N HIS A 37 -5.90 -17.20 -2.48
CA HIS A 37 -6.50 -15.96 -1.98
C HIS A 37 -6.98 -15.04 -3.11
N ALA A 38 -6.14 -14.84 -4.14
CA ALA A 38 -6.46 -14.04 -5.32
C ALA A 38 -7.74 -14.53 -6.01
N LYS A 39 -7.87 -15.85 -6.21
CA LYS A 39 -9.01 -16.46 -6.90
C LYS A 39 -10.28 -16.49 -6.08
N THR A 40 -10.19 -16.58 -4.75
CA THR A 40 -11.35 -16.85 -3.89
C THR A 40 -11.92 -15.61 -3.21
N THR A 41 -11.05 -14.68 -2.80
CA THR A 41 -11.42 -13.67 -1.80
C THR A 41 -10.97 -12.27 -2.19
N LEU A 42 -9.90 -12.16 -2.99
CA LEU A 42 -9.32 -10.87 -3.33
C LEU A 42 -10.22 -10.09 -4.29
N ASN A 43 -10.55 -8.86 -3.89
CA ASN A 43 -11.29 -7.92 -4.69
C ASN A 43 -10.55 -6.59 -4.74
N ILE A 44 -9.90 -6.31 -5.87
CA ILE A 44 -9.01 -5.15 -6.05
C ILE A 44 -9.71 -3.83 -5.78
N SER A 45 -11.01 -3.73 -6.07
CA SER A 45 -11.78 -2.50 -5.79
C SER A 45 -11.84 -2.19 -4.29
N PHE A 46 -11.63 -3.20 -3.44
CA PHE A 46 -11.64 -3.08 -1.98
C PHE A 46 -10.27 -3.27 -1.33
N SER A 47 -9.30 -3.85 -2.03
CA SER A 47 -7.91 -3.93 -1.59
C SER A 47 -7.28 -2.53 -1.60
N LYS A 48 -6.82 -2.06 -0.43
CA LYS A 48 -6.12 -0.77 -0.34
C LYS A 48 -4.70 -0.91 -0.85
N TRP A 49 -3.99 -1.95 -0.41
CA TRP A 49 -2.62 -2.27 -0.79
C TRP A 49 -2.37 -3.76 -0.58
N ILE A 50 -1.35 -4.27 -1.27
CA ILE A 50 -0.82 -5.62 -1.11
C ILE A 50 0.69 -5.50 -1.00
N SER A 51 1.29 -6.14 -0.01
CA SER A 51 2.73 -6.26 0.10
C SER A 51 3.15 -7.72 0.10
N MET A 52 4.30 -8.00 -0.52
CA MET A 52 4.86 -9.33 -0.66
C MET A 52 6.35 -9.28 -0.34
N SER A 53 6.85 -10.29 0.36
CA SER A 53 8.29 -10.44 0.59
C SER A 53 8.99 -10.84 -0.70
N LYS A 54 10.30 -10.55 -0.79
CA LYS A 54 11.14 -10.95 -1.92
C LYS A 54 11.01 -12.43 -2.27
N ALA A 55 10.89 -13.30 -1.27
CA ALA A 55 10.78 -14.74 -1.46
C ALA A 55 9.41 -15.20 -2.01
N GLY A 56 8.40 -14.31 -2.06
CA GLY A 56 7.06 -14.60 -2.60
C GLY A 56 6.19 -15.52 -1.73
N ASN A 57 6.72 -15.98 -0.60
CA ASN A 57 6.07 -16.91 0.32
C ASN A 57 5.45 -16.23 1.54
N THR A 58 5.60 -14.91 1.69
CA THR A 58 4.93 -14.10 2.72
C THR A 58 4.25 -12.93 2.05
N TRP A 59 2.99 -12.70 2.36
CA TRP A 59 2.22 -11.59 1.80
C TRP A 59 1.13 -11.13 2.74
N ILE A 60 0.74 -9.87 2.58
CA ILE A 60 -0.35 -9.25 3.33
C ILE A 60 -1.13 -8.29 2.43
N GLU A 61 -2.45 -8.40 2.48
CA GLU A 61 -3.41 -7.46 1.91
C GLU A 61 -4.13 -6.75 3.05
N TYR A 62 -4.33 -5.44 2.90
CA TYR A 62 -5.32 -4.73 3.70
C TYR A 62 -6.56 -4.40 2.86
N ASN A 63 -7.70 -4.92 3.29
CA ASN A 63 -8.98 -4.74 2.62
C ASN A 63 -9.77 -3.60 3.29
N ASN A 64 -9.91 -2.49 2.59
CA ASN A 64 -10.58 -1.29 3.08
C ASN A 64 -12.08 -1.53 3.32
N ALA A 65 -12.70 -2.44 2.55
CA ALA A 65 -14.11 -2.71 2.68
C ALA A 65 -14.46 -3.45 3.98
N THR A 66 -13.61 -4.38 4.40
CA THR A 66 -13.82 -5.16 5.63
C THR A 66 -13.07 -4.58 6.83
N ASN A 67 -12.14 -3.65 6.62
CA ASN A 67 -11.20 -3.17 7.64
C ASN A 67 -10.44 -4.34 8.26
N LYS A 68 -10.01 -5.30 7.42
CA LYS A 68 -9.33 -6.53 7.82
C LYS A 68 -8.07 -6.72 6.99
N PHE A 69 -7.11 -7.40 7.62
CA PHE A 69 -5.94 -7.94 6.95
C PHE A 69 -6.22 -9.36 6.46
N TYR A 70 -5.73 -9.69 5.27
CA TYR A 70 -5.59 -11.05 4.79
C TYR A 70 -4.12 -11.32 4.56
N PHE A 71 -3.63 -12.47 5.00
CA PHE A 71 -2.22 -12.84 4.90
C PHE A 71 -2.13 -14.36 4.92
N ASN A 72 -0.99 -14.90 4.49
CA ASN A 72 -0.76 -16.34 4.60
C ASN A 72 -0.42 -16.75 6.04
N THR A 73 -0.71 -18.00 6.41
CA THR A 73 -0.55 -18.53 7.78
C THR A 73 0.89 -18.52 8.31
N ASN A 74 1.90 -18.32 7.45
CA ASN A 74 3.30 -18.29 7.82
C ASN A 74 3.83 -16.88 8.14
N LEU A 75 2.95 -15.88 8.26
CA LEU A 75 3.36 -14.54 8.67
C LEU A 75 3.96 -14.58 10.08
N ASN A 76 5.09 -13.90 10.28
CA ASN A 76 5.76 -13.84 11.58
C ASN A 76 4.78 -13.38 12.68
N GLN A 77 4.73 -14.11 13.80
CA GLN A 77 3.79 -13.83 14.90
C GLN A 77 3.94 -12.40 15.44
N ASN A 78 5.16 -11.86 15.48
CA ASN A 78 5.39 -10.48 15.89
C ASN A 78 4.68 -9.48 14.95
N ILE A 79 4.64 -9.77 13.65
CA ILE A 79 3.88 -8.96 12.69
C ILE A 79 2.39 -9.12 12.96
N GLN A 80 1.91 -10.35 13.19
CA GLN A 80 0.50 -10.65 13.50
C GLN A 80 -0.01 -9.91 14.74
N ASP A 81 0.77 -9.97 15.83
CA ASP A 81 0.46 -9.32 17.11
C ASP A 81 0.47 -7.79 16.98
N GLN A 82 1.26 -7.28 16.03
CA GLN A 82 1.44 -5.87 15.75
C GLN A 82 0.65 -5.41 14.53
N LEU A 83 -0.34 -6.19 14.05
CA LEU A 83 -1.30 -5.75 13.04
C LEU A 83 -2.21 -4.65 13.60
N ALA A 84 -1.62 -3.49 13.81
CA ALA A 84 -2.24 -2.26 14.25
C ALA A 84 -2.02 -1.16 13.21
N GLY A 85 -1.69 -1.50 11.96
CA GLY A 85 -1.09 -0.56 11.02
C GLY A 85 -1.88 -0.05 9.84
N ASN A 86 -1.51 1.11 9.32
CA ASN A 86 -2.07 1.62 8.08
C ASN A 86 -1.39 1.00 6.84
N VAL A 87 -0.10 0.60 6.96
CA VAL A 87 0.75 0.02 5.91
C VAL A 87 1.74 -0.96 6.53
N ILE A 88 1.97 -2.11 5.88
CA ILE A 88 3.06 -3.05 6.19
C ILE A 88 3.81 -3.36 4.90
N SER A 89 5.15 -3.36 4.96
CA SER A 89 6.00 -3.68 3.83
C SER A 89 7.21 -4.52 4.22
N PHE A 90 7.73 -5.26 3.24
CA PHE A 90 8.87 -6.16 3.41
C PHE A 90 10.08 -5.64 2.62
N PRO A 91 11.28 -5.58 3.23
CA PRO A 91 12.47 -5.12 2.54
C PRO A 91 13.02 -6.15 1.55
N ASP A 92 13.97 -5.71 0.71
CA ASP A 92 14.81 -6.58 -0.11
C ASP A 92 15.72 -7.43 0.81
N SER A 93 15.17 -8.54 1.30
CA SER A 93 15.80 -9.48 2.21
C SER A 93 15.40 -10.90 1.83
N GLU A 94 16.36 -11.82 1.94
CA GLU A 94 16.09 -13.26 1.79
C GLU A 94 15.32 -13.83 2.99
N ASP A 95 15.32 -13.12 4.11
CA ASP A 95 14.64 -13.51 5.34
C ASP A 95 13.34 -12.72 5.55
N ASN A 96 12.24 -13.46 5.72
CA ASN A 96 10.89 -12.94 5.99
C ASN A 96 10.71 -12.41 7.42
N SER A 97 11.73 -12.47 8.27
CA SER A 97 11.67 -11.88 9.62
C SER A 97 11.65 -10.35 9.61
N HIS A 98 12.06 -9.74 8.50
CA HIS A 98 12.20 -8.29 8.38
C HIS A 98 10.93 -7.63 7.82
N TYR A 99 10.57 -6.48 8.38
CA TYR A 99 9.38 -5.72 8.00
C TYR A 99 9.46 -4.27 8.46
N PHE A 100 8.65 -3.43 7.83
CA PHE A 100 8.25 -2.12 8.32
C PHE A 100 6.74 -2.09 8.48
N SER A 101 6.25 -1.45 9.54
CA SER A 101 4.83 -1.27 9.80
C SER A 101 4.57 0.11 10.38
N THR A 102 3.55 0.81 9.89
CA THR A 102 2.98 1.97 10.61
C THR A 102 1.88 1.50 11.54
N GLY A 103 1.48 2.32 12.49
CA GLY A 103 0.31 2.13 13.37
C GLY A 103 -0.93 2.86 12.85
N LYS A 104 -2.07 2.66 13.52
CA LYS A 104 -3.35 3.35 13.24
C LYS A 104 -3.26 4.82 13.63
N SER A 105 -2.52 5.12 14.69
CA SER A 105 -2.28 6.47 15.20
C SER A 105 -0.96 7.02 14.66
N LYS A 106 -0.94 8.34 14.37
CA LYS A 106 0.29 9.04 13.99
C LYS A 106 1.36 8.90 15.07
N GLY A 107 2.62 8.76 14.68
CA GLY A 107 3.73 8.58 15.63
C GLY A 107 3.96 7.15 16.08
N GLN A 108 3.15 6.19 15.64
CA GLN A 108 3.35 4.77 15.93
C GLN A 108 3.84 4.08 14.67
N TRP A 109 5.03 3.50 14.71
CA TRP A 109 5.55 2.62 13.69
C TRP A 109 6.51 1.63 14.36
N ASN A 110 6.71 0.47 13.74
CA ASN A 110 7.70 -0.52 14.16
C ASN A 110 8.41 -1.10 12.95
N ALA A 111 9.69 -1.41 13.10
CA ALA A 111 10.52 -1.92 12.03
C ALA A 111 11.57 -2.91 12.55
N VAL A 112 11.71 -4.03 11.86
CA VAL A 112 12.83 -4.96 11.97
C VAL A 112 13.45 -5.00 10.59
N LEU A 113 14.58 -4.30 10.39
CA LEU A 113 15.15 -4.06 9.07
C LEU A 113 16.59 -4.55 8.99
N PRO A 114 17.06 -5.04 7.81
CA PRO A 114 18.47 -5.29 7.58
C PRO A 114 19.30 -4.04 7.90
N ASP A 115 20.54 -4.22 8.35
CA ASP A 115 21.41 -3.14 8.86
C ASP A 115 21.45 -1.90 7.97
N HIS A 116 21.52 -2.09 6.66
CA HIS A 116 21.57 -0.99 5.71
C HIS A 116 20.29 -0.12 5.74
N PHE A 117 19.11 -0.74 5.70
CA PHE A 117 17.84 -0.02 5.78
C PHE A 117 17.63 0.61 7.17
N SER A 118 18.13 -0.05 8.22
CA SER A 118 18.17 0.51 9.57
C SER A 118 19.02 1.78 9.65
N GLN A 119 20.18 1.80 9.00
CA GLN A 119 21.05 2.97 8.93
C GLN A 119 20.40 4.12 8.14
N GLN A 120 19.85 3.84 6.95
CA GLN A 120 19.12 4.84 6.15
C GLN A 120 17.96 5.47 6.96
N LEU A 121 17.20 4.64 7.68
CA LEU A 121 16.10 5.11 8.52
C LEU A 121 16.59 6.06 9.63
N LEU A 122 17.69 5.70 10.30
CA LEU A 122 18.30 6.51 11.37
C LEU A 122 18.90 7.83 10.85
N GLU A 123 19.49 7.82 9.66
CA GLU A 123 20.00 9.03 9.01
C GLU A 123 18.85 9.98 8.69
N LEU A 124 17.81 9.46 8.03
CA LEU A 124 16.66 10.28 7.64
C LEU A 124 15.89 10.82 8.86
N GLN A 125 15.81 10.07 9.96
CA GLN A 125 15.26 10.53 11.23
C GLN A 125 15.96 11.76 11.79
N ARG A 126 17.27 11.92 11.53
CA ARG A 126 18.04 13.08 11.99
C ARG A 126 17.85 14.30 11.09
N GLU A 127 17.56 14.08 9.81
CA GLU A 127 17.44 15.13 8.80
C GLU A 127 16.01 15.69 8.68
N VAL A 128 15.00 14.86 8.91
CA VAL A 128 13.59 15.22 8.67
C VAL A 128 12.91 15.61 9.99
N PRO A 129 12.48 16.87 10.16
CA PRO A 129 11.71 17.28 11.33
C PRO A 129 10.40 16.51 11.46
N ASN A 130 10.07 16.07 12.68
CA ASN A 130 8.86 15.29 12.99
C ASN A 130 8.74 13.97 12.22
N PHE A 131 9.86 13.37 11.83
CA PHE A 131 9.91 12.11 11.08
C PHE A 131 8.95 11.05 11.63
N ASP A 132 9.04 10.76 12.94
CA ASP A 132 8.27 9.67 13.57
C ASP A 132 6.75 9.86 13.44
N ILE A 133 6.30 11.11 13.49
CA ILE A 133 4.89 11.48 13.38
C ILE A 133 4.45 11.47 11.90
N GLY A 134 5.37 11.79 10.99
CA GLY A 134 5.10 12.03 9.58
C GLY A 134 5.19 10.79 8.68
N ILE A 135 5.94 9.75 9.07
CA ILE A 135 6.14 8.58 8.21
C ILE A 135 4.86 7.76 8.06
N ALA A 136 4.44 7.56 6.81
CA ALA A 136 3.21 6.85 6.45
C ALA A 136 3.47 5.43 5.92
N GLY A 137 4.71 5.15 5.48
CA GLY A 137 5.09 3.87 4.89
C GLY A 137 6.50 3.89 4.34
N MET A 138 6.98 2.72 3.91
CA MET A 138 8.23 2.57 3.18
C MET A 138 8.01 1.61 2.01
N LEU A 139 8.52 1.96 0.83
CA LEU A 139 8.63 1.05 -0.31
C LEU A 139 10.07 0.55 -0.40
N PHE A 140 10.22 -0.73 -0.66
CA PHE A 140 11.53 -1.36 -0.82
C PHE A 140 11.62 -1.97 -2.21
N GLY A 141 12.80 -1.84 -2.83
CA GLY A 141 13.09 -2.42 -4.13
C GLY A 141 14.50 -2.96 -4.20
N LYS A 142 14.88 -3.42 -5.40
CA LYS A 142 16.19 -3.99 -5.68
C LYS A 142 17.34 -3.12 -5.18
N GLY A 143 18.39 -3.77 -4.70
CA GLY A 143 19.68 -3.11 -4.51
C GLY A 143 19.64 -2.14 -3.35
N LYS A 144 18.88 -2.51 -2.32
CA LYS A 144 18.66 -1.70 -1.11
C LYS A 144 17.99 -0.35 -1.38
N THR A 145 17.20 -0.27 -2.45
CA THR A 145 16.38 0.91 -2.74
C THR A 145 15.28 1.04 -1.70
N GLY A 146 15.18 2.20 -1.07
CA GLY A 146 14.11 2.58 -0.15
C GLY A 146 13.42 3.87 -0.59
N ILE A 147 12.09 3.94 -0.49
CA ILE A 147 11.35 5.19 -0.63
C ILE A 147 10.51 5.39 0.63
N PHE A 148 10.83 6.42 1.40
CA PHE A 148 10.12 6.79 2.61
C PHE A 148 8.93 7.67 2.24
N LEU A 149 7.75 7.27 2.70
CA LEU A 149 6.48 7.90 2.33
C LEU A 149 6.02 8.83 3.45
N PHE A 150 5.65 10.06 3.12
CA PHE A 150 5.13 11.05 4.06
C PHE A 150 3.81 11.65 3.53
N GLU A 151 3.00 12.23 4.41
CA GLU A 151 1.79 12.95 3.97
C GLU A 151 2.13 14.16 3.08
N ALA A 152 3.29 14.78 3.31
CA ALA A 152 3.73 15.98 2.60
C ALA A 152 4.71 15.69 1.44
N GLY A 153 5.01 14.42 1.13
CA GLY A 153 5.96 14.08 0.09
C GLY A 153 6.53 12.68 0.20
N PHE A 154 7.70 12.47 -0.40
CA PHE A 154 8.45 11.23 -0.25
C PHE A 154 9.94 11.55 -0.28
N TYR A 155 10.75 10.68 0.32
CA TYR A 155 12.20 10.76 0.27
C TYR A 155 12.73 9.45 -0.31
N PRO A 156 13.35 9.48 -1.50
CA PRO A 156 13.98 8.29 -2.02
C PRO A 156 15.43 8.15 -1.54
N SER A 157 15.85 6.91 -1.29
CA SER A 157 17.22 6.54 -0.91
C SER A 157 17.66 5.32 -1.73
N TYR A 158 18.83 5.41 -2.35
CA TYR A 158 19.39 4.36 -3.19
C TYR A 158 20.89 4.23 -2.93
N ASP A 159 21.39 2.99 -2.92
CA ASP A 159 22.81 2.66 -2.72
C ASP A 159 23.54 2.43 -4.07
N GLN A 160 22.80 2.28 -5.18
CA GLN A 160 23.36 1.93 -6.49
C GLN A 160 23.56 3.16 -7.37
N GLU A 161 24.80 3.39 -7.80
CA GLU A 161 25.15 4.41 -8.80
C GLU A 161 24.28 4.30 -10.07
N ASP A 162 23.96 3.07 -10.50
CA ASP A 162 23.12 2.79 -11.66
C ASP A 162 21.72 3.43 -11.58
N ILE A 163 21.15 3.55 -10.38
CA ILE A 163 19.82 4.16 -10.19
C ILE A 163 19.93 5.68 -10.28
N THR A 164 21.04 6.26 -9.82
CA THR A 164 21.26 7.72 -9.85
C THR A 164 21.56 8.27 -11.24
N SER A 165 21.73 7.40 -12.24
CA SER A 165 21.83 7.81 -13.64
C SER A 165 20.59 8.59 -14.08
N GLU A 166 20.80 9.72 -14.76
CA GLU A 166 19.71 10.53 -15.33
C GLU A 166 18.83 9.73 -16.29
N ASP A 167 19.35 8.65 -16.88
CA ASP A 167 18.62 7.77 -17.80
C ASP A 167 17.81 6.66 -17.13
N HIS A 168 18.02 6.43 -15.83
CA HIS A 168 17.32 5.37 -15.12
C HIS A 168 15.82 5.70 -14.96
N PRO A 169 14.90 4.80 -15.38
CA PRO A 169 13.47 5.14 -15.46
C PRO A 169 12.84 5.44 -14.09
N LEU A 170 13.29 4.76 -13.03
CA LEU A 170 12.82 5.05 -11.67
C LEU A 170 13.27 6.44 -11.21
N TYR A 171 14.50 6.83 -11.54
CA TYR A 171 15.03 8.14 -11.16
C TYR A 171 14.30 9.26 -11.91
N LYS A 172 14.10 9.12 -13.23
CA LYS A 172 13.26 10.04 -14.02
C LYS A 172 11.89 10.25 -13.39
N ALA A 173 11.21 9.15 -13.04
CA ALA A 173 9.90 9.22 -12.41
C ALA A 173 9.94 9.90 -11.04
N LEU A 174 10.96 9.64 -10.20
CA LEU A 174 11.04 10.23 -8.88
C LEU A 174 11.46 11.71 -8.92
N VAL A 175 12.33 12.12 -9.85
CA VAL A 175 12.70 13.53 -10.05
C VAL A 175 11.55 14.34 -10.64
N GLU A 176 10.77 13.78 -11.57
CA GLU A 176 9.59 14.44 -12.15
C GLU A 176 8.61 14.92 -11.06
N PHE A 177 8.42 14.09 -10.02
CA PHE A 177 7.45 14.35 -8.95
C PHE A 177 8.06 14.82 -7.63
N GLY A 178 9.36 14.62 -7.40
CA GLY A 178 10.07 14.90 -6.14
C GLY A 178 10.66 16.30 -6.04
N GLN A 179 10.35 17.22 -6.96
CA GLN A 179 10.85 18.60 -6.90
C GLN A 179 10.42 19.31 -5.61
N LEU A 180 11.26 20.22 -5.11
CA LEU A 180 10.97 21.01 -3.90
C LEU A 180 9.59 21.70 -4.03
N ASN A 181 8.73 21.54 -3.02
CA ASN A 181 7.36 22.09 -2.98
C ASN A 181 6.40 21.55 -4.07
N SER A 182 6.69 20.42 -4.71
CA SER A 182 5.81 19.85 -5.75
C SER A 182 4.44 19.40 -5.21
N GLY A 183 4.36 19.14 -3.90
CA GLY A 183 3.17 18.67 -3.18
C GLY A 183 2.76 17.22 -3.49
N TRP A 184 3.57 16.49 -4.27
CA TRP A 184 3.28 15.11 -4.65
C TRP A 184 3.76 14.13 -3.57
N CYS A 185 2.87 13.23 -3.16
CA CYS A 185 3.20 12.06 -2.35
C CYS A 185 3.00 10.79 -3.16
N ILE A 186 3.75 9.74 -2.80
CA ILE A 186 3.57 8.40 -3.34
C ILE A 186 2.58 7.64 -2.46
N GLN A 187 1.57 7.01 -3.07
CA GLN A 187 0.59 6.22 -2.34
C GLN A 187 1.19 4.88 -1.89
N PRO A 188 0.81 4.37 -0.69
CA PRO A 188 1.36 3.11 -0.16
C PRO A 188 1.07 1.84 -0.96
N ASP A 189 0.16 1.90 -1.92
CA ASP A 189 -0.19 0.83 -2.84
C ASP A 189 0.60 0.86 -4.15
N SER A 190 1.70 1.61 -4.14
CA SER A 190 2.77 1.57 -5.12
C SER A 190 3.73 0.41 -4.83
N THR A 191 4.47 -0.02 -5.84
CA THR A 191 5.35 -1.19 -5.74
C THR A 191 6.66 -0.97 -6.49
N LEU A 192 7.77 -1.40 -5.89
CA LEU A 192 9.08 -1.52 -6.54
C LEU A 192 9.41 -2.99 -6.75
N CYS A 193 10.18 -3.29 -7.81
CA CYS A 193 10.61 -4.65 -8.10
C CYS A 193 11.88 -5.02 -7.33
N PHE A 194 11.96 -6.26 -6.82
CA PHE A 194 13.13 -6.77 -6.10
C PHE A 194 14.24 -7.32 -7.00
N TYR A 195 13.92 -7.76 -8.23
CA TYR A 195 14.89 -8.39 -9.14
C TYR A 195 15.41 -7.46 -10.25
N ASP A 196 14.74 -6.33 -10.52
CA ASP A 196 15.22 -5.31 -11.46
C ASP A 196 14.77 -3.90 -11.03
N SER A 197 15.72 -3.01 -10.72
CA SER A 197 15.46 -1.64 -10.23
C SER A 197 14.76 -0.77 -11.28
N ARG A 198 14.83 -1.14 -12.56
CA ARG A 198 14.15 -0.43 -13.63
C ARG A 198 12.65 -0.64 -13.57
N PHE A 199 12.16 -1.71 -12.93
CA PHE A 199 10.74 -2.03 -12.91
C PHE A 199 10.03 -1.52 -11.65
N PHE A 200 8.89 -0.85 -11.87
CA PHE A 200 8.10 -0.25 -10.79
C PHE A 200 6.68 0.07 -11.25
N PHE A 201 5.79 0.26 -10.28
CA PHE A 201 4.48 0.84 -10.46
C PHE A 201 4.22 1.85 -9.34
N LEU A 202 4.28 3.14 -9.66
CA LEU A 202 4.14 4.23 -8.70
C LEU A 202 2.85 5.01 -8.94
N LYS A 203 2.17 5.35 -7.85
CA LYS A 203 0.97 6.19 -7.82
C LYS A 203 1.29 7.50 -7.10
N PHE A 204 1.33 8.59 -7.85
CA PHE A 204 1.54 9.92 -7.30
C PHE A 204 0.21 10.62 -7.08
N LYS A 205 0.07 11.28 -5.93
CA LYS A 205 -1.12 12.05 -5.58
C LYS A 205 -0.73 13.35 -4.89
N ARG A 206 -1.44 14.44 -5.19
CA ARG A 206 -1.32 15.69 -4.43
C ARG A 206 -2.31 15.74 -3.29
N ALA A 207 -1.91 16.36 -2.18
CA ALA A 207 -2.81 16.63 -1.07
C ALA A 207 -4.02 17.48 -1.55
N GLY A 208 -5.23 17.06 -1.20
CA GLY A 208 -6.47 17.73 -1.60
C GLY A 208 -6.93 17.47 -3.04
N GLU A 209 -6.11 16.84 -3.89
CA GLU A 209 -6.51 16.44 -5.23
C GLU A 209 -7.04 15.00 -5.25
N ASN A 210 -8.06 14.76 -6.08
CA ASN A 210 -8.59 13.40 -6.30
C ASN A 210 -7.90 12.67 -7.45
N THR A 211 -7.02 13.36 -8.18
CA THR A 211 -6.32 12.82 -9.33
C THR A 211 -5.08 12.05 -8.88
N ILE A 212 -4.94 10.82 -9.39
CA ILE A 212 -3.75 9.99 -9.22
C ILE A 212 -3.01 9.95 -10.55
N GLN A 213 -1.72 10.30 -10.53
CA GLN A 213 -0.82 10.15 -11.66
C GLN A 213 -0.08 8.83 -11.55
N LEU A 214 -0.26 7.97 -12.56
CA LEU A 214 0.42 6.68 -12.62
C LEU A 214 1.74 6.85 -13.37
N ARG A 215 2.82 6.29 -12.83
CA ARG A 215 4.09 6.11 -13.53
C ARG A 215 4.54 4.68 -13.34
N SER A 216 4.92 4.04 -14.43
CA SER A 216 5.37 2.66 -14.38
C SER A 216 6.35 2.37 -15.49
N ASN A 217 7.31 1.51 -15.20
CA ASN A 217 8.08 0.82 -16.20
C ASN A 217 7.92 -0.66 -15.85
N LEU A 218 7.09 -1.39 -16.60
CA LEU A 218 6.76 -2.78 -16.31
C LEU A 218 7.45 -3.68 -17.34
N PRO A 219 7.79 -4.94 -16.98
CA PRO A 219 8.12 -5.95 -17.97
C PRO A 219 7.01 -6.06 -19.03
N THR A 220 7.38 -6.29 -20.29
CA THR A 220 6.44 -6.26 -21.42
C THR A 220 5.22 -7.15 -21.23
N HIS A 221 5.39 -8.36 -20.69
CA HIS A 221 4.28 -9.29 -20.45
C HIS A 221 3.33 -8.82 -19.33
N ILE A 222 3.87 -8.20 -18.28
CA ILE A 222 3.07 -7.60 -17.19
C ILE A 222 2.31 -6.38 -17.72
N ALA A 223 2.98 -5.51 -18.49
CA ALA A 223 2.38 -4.34 -19.12
C ALA A 223 1.23 -4.74 -20.07
N ALA A 224 1.48 -5.71 -20.95
CA ALA A 224 0.47 -6.22 -21.88
C ALA A 224 -0.75 -6.78 -21.15
N LYS A 225 -0.53 -7.55 -20.07
CA LYS A 225 -1.63 -8.07 -19.26
C LYS A 225 -2.41 -6.96 -18.56
N LEU A 226 -1.73 -5.93 -18.05
CA LEU A 226 -2.41 -4.79 -17.44
C LEU A 226 -3.27 -4.01 -18.45
N GLU A 227 -2.78 -3.78 -19.66
CA GLU A 227 -3.55 -3.12 -20.72
C GLU A 227 -4.76 -3.97 -21.15
N GLU A 228 -4.59 -5.30 -21.29
CA GLU A 228 -5.70 -6.21 -21.52
C GLU A 228 -6.79 -6.07 -20.45
N LEU A 229 -6.42 -6.04 -19.17
CA LEU A 229 -7.38 -5.86 -18.07
C LEU A 229 -8.07 -4.49 -18.12
N LYS A 230 -7.36 -3.42 -18.51
CA LYS A 230 -7.95 -2.08 -18.69
C LYS A 230 -8.95 -2.04 -19.83
N GLU A 231 -8.63 -2.66 -20.96
CA GLU A 231 -9.54 -2.77 -22.11
C GLU A 231 -10.79 -3.55 -21.75
N LEU A 232 -10.64 -4.67 -21.03
CA LEU A 232 -11.77 -5.46 -20.55
C LEU A 232 -12.64 -4.68 -19.57
N ALA A 233 -12.05 -3.90 -18.65
CA ALA A 233 -12.79 -3.08 -17.70
C ALA A 233 -13.57 -1.92 -18.35
N GLN A 234 -13.25 -1.55 -19.59
CA GLN A 234 -14.01 -0.56 -20.35
C GLN A 234 -15.27 -1.14 -21.02
N LYS A 235 -15.45 -2.48 -21.02
CA LYS A 235 -16.67 -3.08 -21.54
C LYS A 235 -17.90 -2.62 -20.74
N PRO A 236 -19.05 -2.34 -21.38
CA PRO A 236 -20.24 -1.87 -20.70
C PRO A 236 -20.69 -2.77 -19.54
N GLU A 237 -20.58 -4.08 -19.70
CA GLU A 237 -20.94 -5.07 -18.68
C GLU A 237 -20.10 -4.91 -17.41
N GLU A 238 -18.78 -4.74 -17.56
CA GLU A 238 -17.86 -4.52 -16.44
C GLU A 238 -18.07 -3.16 -15.79
N GLN A 239 -18.35 -2.12 -16.58
CA GLN A 239 -18.68 -0.79 -16.06
C GLN A 239 -19.95 -0.82 -15.21
N ILE A 240 -21.00 -1.52 -15.67
CA ILE A 240 -22.25 -1.68 -14.92
C ILE A 240 -21.98 -2.48 -13.63
N ALA A 241 -21.24 -3.58 -13.71
CA ALA A 241 -20.91 -4.40 -12.56
C ALA A 241 -20.08 -3.63 -11.51
N LEU A 242 -19.14 -2.81 -11.96
CA LEU A 242 -18.35 -1.92 -11.10
C LEU A 242 -19.24 -0.86 -10.44
N MET A 243 -20.14 -0.21 -11.20
CA MET A 243 -21.10 0.76 -10.65
C MET A 243 -22.02 0.14 -9.60
N GLN A 244 -22.52 -1.08 -9.83
CA GLN A 244 -23.35 -1.80 -8.85
C GLN A 244 -22.56 -2.12 -7.57
N GLN A 245 -21.31 -2.53 -7.72
CA GLN A 245 -20.42 -2.78 -6.58
C GLN A 245 -20.14 -1.50 -5.79
N ASP A 246 -19.83 -0.39 -6.46
CA ASP A 246 -19.59 0.91 -5.83
C ASP A 246 -20.83 1.42 -5.10
N ASN A 247 -22.02 1.26 -5.70
CA ASN A 247 -23.28 1.64 -5.06
C ASN A 247 -23.58 0.80 -3.81
N THR A 248 -23.40 -0.52 -3.90
CA THR A 248 -23.57 -1.42 -2.76
C THR A 248 -22.58 -1.06 -1.65
N TRP A 249 -21.33 -0.77 -2.02
CA TRP A 249 -20.29 -0.38 -1.07
C TRP A 249 -20.60 0.95 -0.38
N ASN A 250 -21.02 1.97 -1.14
CA ASN A 250 -21.42 3.26 -0.59
C ASN A 250 -22.57 3.11 0.43
N GLN A 251 -23.55 2.25 0.14
CA GLN A 251 -24.61 1.95 1.10
C GLN A 251 -24.08 1.30 2.39
N VAL A 252 -23.20 0.30 2.27
CA VAL A 252 -22.56 -0.35 3.43
C VAL A 252 -21.73 0.63 4.24
N MET A 253 -20.97 1.50 3.59
CA MET A 253 -20.14 2.50 4.26
C MET A 253 -21.00 3.53 5.00
N MET A 254 -22.08 4.02 4.37
CA MET A 254 -23.02 4.94 5.03
C MET A 254 -23.70 4.29 6.24
N MET A 255 -24.07 3.01 6.17
CA MET A 255 -24.59 2.26 7.31
C MET A 255 -23.56 2.16 8.46
N ARG A 256 -22.28 1.90 8.14
CA ARG A 256 -21.22 1.86 9.16
C ARG A 256 -21.00 3.22 9.83
N ILE A 257 -20.95 4.29 9.05
CA ILE A 257 -20.80 5.66 9.57
C ILE A 257 -21.97 5.98 10.51
N SER A 258 -23.20 5.69 10.09
CA SER A 258 -24.40 5.87 10.92
C SER A 258 -24.33 5.09 12.23
N ASN A 259 -23.91 3.81 12.18
CA ASN A 259 -23.76 2.98 13.37
C ASN A 259 -22.65 3.50 14.31
N GLN A 260 -21.51 3.98 13.77
CA GLN A 260 -20.44 4.59 14.57
C GLN A 260 -20.87 5.91 15.21
N MET A 261 -21.58 6.78 14.48
CA MET A 261 -22.14 8.02 15.04
C MET A 261 -23.13 7.72 16.17
N THR A 262 -23.99 6.73 15.96
CA THR A 262 -24.95 6.29 16.97
C THR A 262 -24.25 5.75 18.23
N ALA A 263 -23.23 4.89 18.06
CA ALA A 263 -22.43 4.38 19.16
C ALA A 263 -21.71 5.50 19.93
N ASN A 264 -21.11 6.46 19.23
CA ASN A 264 -20.43 7.60 19.85
C ASN A 264 -21.41 8.51 20.61
N MET A 265 -22.63 8.72 20.10
CA MET A 265 -23.68 9.44 20.81
C MET A 265 -24.12 8.70 22.08
N MET A 266 -24.28 7.37 22.03
CA MET A 266 -24.64 6.57 23.21
C MET A 266 -23.53 6.58 24.27
N VAL A 267 -22.27 6.45 23.87
CA VAL A 267 -21.11 6.53 24.79
C VAL A 267 -21.03 7.91 25.42
N GLY A 268 -21.20 8.99 24.64
CA GLY A 268 -21.24 10.36 25.13
C GLY A 268 -22.40 10.64 26.10
N ALA A 269 -23.57 10.05 25.85
CA ALA A 269 -24.72 10.14 26.74
C ALA A 269 -24.47 9.38 28.06
N ALA A 270 -23.90 8.18 27.99
CA ALA A 270 -23.55 7.38 29.16
C ALA A 270 -22.47 8.06 30.03
N THR A 271 -21.47 8.70 29.42
CA THR A 271 -20.43 9.46 30.16
C THR A 271 -20.99 10.70 30.83
N ARG A 272 -21.89 11.44 30.17
CA ARG A 272 -22.58 12.59 30.79
C ARG A 272 -23.48 12.15 31.95
N ALA A 273 -24.21 11.04 31.78
CA ALA A 273 -25.03 10.49 32.85
C ALA A 273 -24.19 10.06 34.07
N ALA A 274 -23.04 9.43 33.85
CA ALA A 274 -22.11 9.04 34.91
C ALA A 274 -21.50 10.25 35.64
N TRP A 275 -21.15 11.33 34.91
CA TRP A 275 -20.64 12.57 35.49
C TRP A 275 -21.70 13.30 36.32
N HIS A 276 -22.95 13.37 35.85
CA HIS A 276 -24.04 13.95 36.64
C HIS A 276 -24.32 13.14 37.92
N ALA A 277 -24.21 11.80 37.86
CA ALA A 277 -24.37 10.94 39.04
C ALA A 277 -23.23 11.09 40.06
N SER A 278 -22.02 11.49 39.65
CA SER A 278 -20.88 11.70 40.56
C SER A 278 -20.89 13.05 41.26
N ILE A 279 -21.62 14.05 40.73
CA ILE A 279 -21.75 15.40 41.33
C ILE A 279 -22.84 15.43 42.41
N LEU A 280 -23.76 14.47 42.40
CA LEU A 280 -24.87 14.37 43.36
C LEU A 280 -24.57 13.45 44.56
N ARG A 281 -23.30 13.07 44.76
CA ARG A 281 -22.79 12.36 45.94
C ARG A 281 -21.82 13.26 46.71
#